data_AF-A0A2H5DW64-F1
#
_entry.id   AF-A0A2H5DW64-F1
#
_cell.length_a   1.000
_cell.length_b   1.000
_cell.length_c   1.000
_cell.angle_alpha   90.00
_cell.angle_beta   90.00
_cell.angle_gamma   90.00
#
_symmetry.space_group_name_H-M   'P 1'
#
loop_
_entity.id
_entity.type
_entity.pdbx_description
1 polymer ?
#
loop_
_entity_poly.entity_id
_entity_poly.type
_entity_poly.pdbx_seq_one_letter_code
_entity_poly.pdbx_strand_id
1 'polypeptide(L)'
;MKLKTVIAFVAMMLMSMIVSASTLNCAKVFSDGKFEGHLIDVIDKDGYRHTNFIMKTDSGDMGCIQFTDDHNTKRYNIIMNAFILKAHVTISTDREHNITGIGYRNDE
;
A
#
# COMPACT_ATOMS: atom_id res chain seq x y z
N MET A 1 2.72 48.50 -5.42
CA MET A 1 3.59 47.69 -4.54
C MET A 1 2.85 46.60 -3.72
N LYS A 2 1.57 46.28 -3.99
CA LYS A 2 0.79 45.30 -3.20
C LYS A 2 0.48 43.98 -3.91
N LEU A 3 0.47 43.96 -5.26
CA LEU A 3 0.14 42.75 -6.03
C LEU A 3 1.27 41.71 -6.06
N LYS A 4 2.53 42.17 -6.16
CA LYS A 4 3.71 41.28 -6.20
C LYS A 4 3.88 40.46 -4.91
N THR A 5 3.53 41.05 -3.76
CA THR A 5 3.63 40.39 -2.45
C THR A 5 2.58 39.30 -2.25
N VAL A 6 1.36 39.50 -2.76
CA VAL A 6 0.27 38.50 -2.68
C VAL A 6 0.59 37.30 -3.57
N ILE A 7 1.11 37.52 -4.77
CA ILE A 7 1.52 36.44 -5.69
C ILE A 7 2.62 35.59 -5.07
N ALA A 8 3.59 36.21 -4.38
CA ALA A 8 4.66 35.49 -3.70
C ALA A 8 4.14 34.59 -2.57
N PHE A 9 3.15 35.06 -1.80
CA PHE A 9 2.53 34.26 -0.73
C PHE A 9 1.72 33.08 -1.26
N VAL A 10 0.94 33.27 -2.34
CA VAL A 10 0.17 32.19 -2.96
C VAL A 10 1.09 31.14 -3.59
N ALA A 11 2.18 31.56 -4.22
CA ALA A 11 3.19 30.65 -4.76
C ALA A 11 3.90 29.84 -3.68
N MET A 12 4.19 30.46 -2.52
CA MET A 12 4.80 29.77 -1.38
C MET A 12 3.84 28.76 -0.72
N MET A 13 2.54 29.06 -0.68
CA MET A 13 1.50 28.15 -0.15
C MET A 13 1.20 26.96 -1.07
N LEU A 14 1.35 27.11 -2.38
CA LEU A 14 1.19 26.02 -3.34
C LEU A 14 2.35 25.02 -3.29
N MET A 15 3.55 25.45 -2.85
CA MET A 15 4.72 24.58 -2.74
C MET A 15 4.67 23.62 -1.53
N SER A 16 3.85 23.91 -0.51
CA SER A 16 3.65 22.98 0.62
C SER A 16 2.73 21.80 0.31
N MET A 17 2.07 21.76 -0.85
CA MET A 17 1.23 20.61 -1.26
C MET A 17 1.99 19.58 -2.10
N ILE A 18 3.30 19.73 -2.30
CA ILE A 18 4.13 18.68 -2.88
C ILE A 18 4.43 17.68 -1.76
N VAL A 19 3.40 16.92 -1.36
CA VAL A 19 3.65 15.61 -0.75
C VAL A 19 4.32 14.84 -1.86
N SER A 20 5.65 14.72 -1.76
CA SER A 20 6.45 13.87 -2.60
C SER A 20 5.82 12.48 -2.54
N ALA A 21 5.08 12.12 -3.59
CA ALA A 21 4.82 10.74 -3.96
C ALA A 21 6.16 10.16 -4.39
N SER A 22 7.10 10.06 -3.45
CA SER A 22 8.23 9.16 -3.57
C SER A 22 7.60 7.81 -3.82
N THR A 23 7.78 7.29 -5.02
CA THR A 23 7.56 5.90 -5.38
C THR A 23 7.96 5.05 -4.18
N LEU A 24 6.96 4.57 -3.44
CA LEU A 24 7.14 4.06 -2.08
C LEU A 24 7.87 2.71 -2.21
N ASN A 25 9.20 2.74 -2.24
CA ASN A 25 9.96 1.55 -1.91
C ASN A 25 9.47 1.11 -0.52
N CYS A 26 9.36 -0.19 -0.27
CA CYS A 26 8.85 -0.78 0.97
C CYS A 26 9.65 -0.36 2.21
N ALA A 27 9.46 0.87 2.66
CA ALA A 27 10.22 1.50 3.75
C ALA A 27 9.74 1.01 5.13
N LYS A 28 8.47 0.61 5.21
CA LYS A 28 7.86 -0.08 6.34
C LYS A 28 7.28 -1.39 5.84
N VAL A 29 7.48 -2.47 6.59
CA VAL A 29 6.90 -3.79 6.31
C VAL A 29 6.02 -4.21 7.48
N PHE A 30 4.99 -4.99 7.18
CA PHE A 30 4.21 -5.69 8.20
C PHE A 30 4.76 -7.11 8.33
N SER A 31 5.41 -7.38 9.47
CA SER A 31 5.98 -8.68 9.81
C SER A 31 5.26 -9.32 10.99
N ASP A 32 5.15 -10.65 10.94
CA ASP A 32 4.71 -11.57 12.00
C ASP A 32 3.43 -11.10 12.72
N GLY A 33 2.30 -11.18 12.02
CA GLY A 33 1.03 -10.71 12.58
C GLY A 33 -0.16 -10.83 11.65
N LYS A 34 -1.30 -10.42 12.19
CA LYS A 34 -2.59 -10.35 11.48
C LYS A 34 -3.01 -8.89 11.39
N PHE A 35 -3.29 -8.44 10.18
CA PHE A 35 -3.59 -7.05 9.86
C PHE A 35 -4.94 -6.97 9.15
N GLU A 36 -5.71 -5.93 9.46
CA GLU A 36 -7.03 -5.66 8.87
C GLU A 36 -7.02 -4.27 8.22
N GLY A 37 -7.60 -4.15 7.02
CA GLY A 37 -7.60 -2.90 6.26
C GLY A 37 -7.76 -3.11 4.75
N HIS A 38 -7.05 -2.32 3.94
CA HIS A 38 -7.15 -2.35 2.48
C HIS A 38 -5.78 -2.42 1.81
N LEU A 39 -5.71 -3.15 0.69
CA LEU A 39 -4.59 -3.06 -0.25
C LEU A 39 -4.78 -1.80 -1.09
N ILE A 40 -3.82 -0.89 -1.06
CA ILE A 40 -3.92 0.44 -1.69
C ILE A 40 -2.98 0.61 -2.87
N ASP A 41 -1.98 -0.25 -3.01
CA ASP A 41 -1.06 -0.24 -4.15
C ASP A 41 -0.44 -1.63 -4.40
N VAL A 42 0.04 -1.84 -5.63
CA VAL A 42 0.83 -3.01 -6.03
C VAL A 42 2.16 -2.54 -6.61
N ILE A 43 3.25 -3.08 -6.06
CA ILE A 43 4.61 -2.77 -6.49
C ILE A 43 5.14 -3.98 -7.24
N ASP A 44 5.21 -3.82 -8.57
CA ASP A 44 5.94 -4.70 -9.47
C ASP A 44 7.14 -3.93 -10.03
N LYS A 45 8.35 -4.38 -9.69
CA LYS A 45 9.59 -3.65 -9.97
C LYS A 45 10.71 -4.63 -10.28
N ASP A 46 11.48 -4.29 -11.33
CA ASP A 46 12.69 -5.01 -11.68
C ASP A 46 13.64 -5.15 -10.47
N GLY A 47 14.07 -6.39 -10.22
CA GLY A 47 14.94 -6.76 -9.10
C GLY A 47 14.22 -7.18 -7.83
N TYR A 48 12.89 -7.02 -7.73
CA TYR A 48 12.12 -7.64 -6.66
C TYR A 48 11.80 -9.08 -7.05
N ARG A 49 12.03 -10.02 -6.12
CA ARG A 49 11.77 -11.45 -6.38
C ARG A 49 10.29 -11.79 -6.42
N HIS A 50 9.47 -10.95 -5.80
CA HIS A 50 8.08 -11.24 -5.47
C HIS A 50 7.22 -9.98 -5.64
N THR A 51 5.94 -10.17 -5.96
CA THR A 51 4.98 -9.06 -5.99
C THR A 51 4.78 -8.53 -4.58
N ASN A 52 4.91 -7.21 -4.44
CA ASN A 52 4.70 -6.52 -3.18
C ASN A 52 3.40 -5.73 -3.24
N PHE A 53 2.72 -5.61 -2.10
CA PHE A 53 1.51 -4.80 -1.96
C PHE A 53 1.69 -3.81 -0.83
N ILE A 54 1.16 -2.60 -1.01
CA ILE A 54 1.03 -1.64 0.09
C ILE A 54 -0.33 -1.86 0.74
N MET A 55 -0.33 -2.16 2.02
CA MET A 55 -1.51 -2.25 2.86
C MET A 55 -1.64 -0.99 3.72
N LYS A 56 -2.85 -0.44 3.81
CA LYS A 56 -3.25 0.53 4.82
C LYS A 56 -4.18 -0.17 5.82
N THR A 57 -3.79 -0.23 7.09
CA THR A 57 -4.61 -0.82 8.15
C THR A 57 -5.75 0.10 8.56
N ASP A 58 -6.72 -0.44 9.29
CA ASP A 58 -7.81 0.32 9.88
C ASP A 58 -7.32 1.36 10.92
N SER A 59 -6.18 1.10 11.57
CA SER A 59 -5.50 2.06 12.45
C SER A 59 -4.83 3.22 11.69
N GLY A 60 -4.77 3.13 10.36
CA GLY A 60 -4.13 4.12 9.49
C GLY A 60 -2.64 3.86 9.22
N ASP A 61 -2.07 2.78 9.76
CA ASP A 61 -0.70 2.37 9.44
C ASP A 61 -0.58 1.94 7.99
N MET A 62 0.50 2.34 7.33
CA MET A 62 0.84 1.86 5.99
C MET A 62 2.09 1.00 6.03
N GLY A 63 2.11 -0.09 5.28
CA GLY A 63 3.24 -1.01 5.24
C GLY A 63 3.16 -1.96 4.05
N CYS A 64 4.33 -2.46 3.63
CA CYS A 64 4.42 -3.48 2.61
C CYS A 64 4.24 -4.88 3.15
N ILE A 65 3.68 -5.73 2.30
CA ILE A 65 3.60 -7.18 2.45
C ILE A 65 3.96 -7.80 1.10
N GLN A 66 4.54 -8.99 1.11
CA GLN A 66 4.98 -9.66 -0.11
C GLN A 66 4.27 -10.99 -0.34
N PHE A 67 4.01 -11.31 -1.61
CA PHE A 67 3.45 -12.58 -2.02
C PHE A 67 4.53 -13.44 -2.67
N THR A 68 4.99 -14.47 -1.95
CA THR A 68 6.13 -15.29 -2.37
C THR A 68 5.76 -16.63 -2.99
N ASP A 69 4.50 -17.04 -2.86
CA ASP A 69 3.98 -18.33 -3.31
C ASP A 69 3.42 -18.22 -4.73
N ASP A 70 4.30 -17.95 -5.71
CA ASP A 70 3.99 -17.83 -7.14
C ASP A 70 3.31 -19.08 -7.73
N HIS A 71 3.48 -20.24 -7.10
CA HIS A 71 2.79 -21.49 -7.43
C HIS A 71 1.34 -21.55 -6.94
N ASN A 72 0.96 -20.75 -5.94
CA ASN A 72 -0.39 -20.71 -5.39
C ASN A 72 -1.25 -19.66 -6.08
N THR A 73 -1.58 -19.95 -7.33
CA THR A 73 -2.44 -19.12 -8.19
C THR A 73 -3.77 -18.77 -7.54
N LYS A 74 -4.32 -19.65 -6.69
CA LYS A 74 -5.55 -19.37 -5.94
C LYS A 74 -5.38 -18.21 -4.96
N ARG A 75 -4.33 -18.23 -4.13
CA ARG A 75 -4.08 -17.17 -3.15
C ARG A 75 -3.73 -15.85 -3.85
N TYR A 76 -2.95 -15.91 -4.93
CA TYR A 76 -2.67 -14.72 -5.74
C TYR A 76 -3.94 -14.09 -6.30
N ASN A 77 -4.83 -14.90 -6.89
CA ASN A 77 -6.11 -14.43 -7.41
C ASN A 77 -6.99 -13.80 -6.32
N ILE A 78 -7.01 -14.37 -5.11
CA ILE A 78 -7.75 -13.80 -3.97
C ILE A 78 -7.19 -12.42 -3.60
N ILE A 79 -5.87 -12.27 -3.53
CA ILE A 79 -5.21 -10.98 -3.24
C ILE A 79 -5.52 -9.96 -4.33
N MET A 80 -5.36 -10.34 -5.59
CA MET A 80 -5.63 -9.45 -6.72
C MET A 80 -7.10 -9.03 -6.80
N ASN A 81 -8.03 -9.96 -6.56
CA ASN A 81 -9.46 -9.63 -6.50
C ASN A 81 -9.74 -8.66 -5.36
N ALA A 82 -9.20 -8.91 -4.16
CA ALA A 82 -9.38 -8.02 -3.03
C ALA A 82 -8.83 -6.60 -3.32
N PHE A 83 -7.67 -6.52 -3.99
CA PHE A 83 -7.09 -5.26 -4.43
C PHE A 83 -7.96 -4.53 -5.46
N ILE A 84 -8.40 -5.22 -6.53
CA ILE A 84 -9.22 -4.64 -7.60
C ILE A 84 -10.56 -4.15 -7.07
N LEU A 85 -11.21 -4.93 -6.19
CA LEU A 85 -12.49 -4.58 -5.57
C LEU A 85 -12.35 -3.54 -4.45
N LYS A 86 -11.12 -3.17 -4.08
CA LYS A 86 -10.83 -2.34 -2.89
C LYS A 86 -11.48 -2.91 -1.62
N ALA A 87 -11.58 -4.23 -1.55
CA ALA A 87 -12.25 -4.94 -0.47
C ALA A 87 -11.53 -4.71 0.86
N HIS A 88 -12.27 -4.80 1.97
CA HIS A 88 -11.67 -4.91 3.29
C HIS A 88 -11.06 -6.31 3.42
N VAL A 89 -9.79 -6.37 3.80
CA VAL A 89 -8.99 -7.60 3.89
C VAL A 89 -8.53 -7.86 5.30
N THR A 90 -8.37 -9.14 5.59
CA THR A 90 -7.65 -9.65 6.74
C THR A 90 -6.46 -10.46 6.21
N ILE A 91 -5.24 -10.02 6.52
CA ILE A 91 -4.00 -10.62 6.02
C ILE A 91 -3.14 -11.10 7.20
N SER A 92 -2.67 -12.34 7.12
CA SER A 92 -1.63 -12.86 8.02
C SER A 92 -0.29 -12.83 7.32
N THR A 93 0.75 -12.40 8.05
CA THR A 93 2.13 -12.35 7.57
C THR A 93 3.08 -13.12 8.49
N ASP A 94 4.18 -13.62 7.94
CA ASP A 94 5.30 -14.15 8.72
C ASP A 94 6.38 -13.08 8.99
N ARG A 95 7.48 -13.48 9.62
CA ARG A 95 8.62 -12.60 9.94
C ARG A 95 9.32 -12.01 8.72
N GLU A 96 9.18 -12.67 7.58
CA GLU A 96 9.68 -12.22 6.28
C GLU A 96 8.58 -11.48 5.49
N HIS A 97 7.56 -10.95 6.19
CA HIS A 97 6.46 -10.17 5.61
C HIS A 97 5.72 -10.90 4.46
N ASN A 98 5.85 -12.23 4.39
CA ASN A 98 5.18 -13.06 3.40
C ASN A 98 3.72 -13.23 3.79
N ILE A 99 2.83 -13.10 2.82
CA ILE A 99 1.41 -13.39 3.03
C ILE A 99 1.22 -14.90 3.23
N THR A 100 0.89 -15.29 4.46
CA THR A 100 0.61 -16.69 4.83
C THR A 100 -0.88 -17.01 4.80
N GLY A 101 -1.74 -16.00 4.87
CA GLY A 101 -3.18 -16.14 4.78
C GLY A 101 -3.87 -14.84 4.38
N ILE A 102 -5.00 -14.95 3.67
CA ILE A 102 -5.85 -13.84 3.29
C ILE A 102 -7.31 -14.27 3.29
N GLY A 103 -8.17 -13.39 3.82
CA GLY A 103 -9.61 -13.37 3.56
C GLY A 103 -10.03 -11.95 3.23
N TYR A 104 -11.08 -11.79 2.44
CA TYR A 104 -11.64 -10.47 2.16
C TYR A 104 -13.16 -10.51 2.23
N ARG A 105 -13.75 -9.35 2.55
CA ARG A 105 -15.18 -9.10 2.46
C ARG A 105 -15.42 -8.00 1.46
N ASN A 106 -16.33 -8.26 0.52
CA ASN A 106 -16.87 -7.22 -0.34
C ASN A 106 -18.12 -6.70 0.35
N ASP A 107 -18.10 -5.44 0.80
CA ASP A 107 -19.24 -4.80 1.46
C ASP A 107 -20.15 -4.11 0.44
N GLU A 108 -20.42 -4.78 -0.69
CA GLU A 108 -21.48 -4.41 -1.63
C GLU A 108 -22.87 -4.61 -1.03
#